data_AF-A0A1T5CD54-F1
#
_entry.id   AF-A0A1T5CD54-F1
#
_cell.length_a   1.000
_cell.length_b   1.000
_cell.length_c   1.000
_cell.angle_alpha   90.00
_cell.angle_beta   90.00
_cell.angle_gamma   90.00
#
_symmetry.space_group_name_H-M   'P 1'
#
loop_
_entity.id
_entity.type
_entity.pdbx_description
1 polymer ?
#
loop_
_entity_poly.entity_id
_entity_poly.type
_entity_poly.pdbx_seq_one_letter_code
_entity_poly.pdbx_strand_id
1 'polypeptide(L)'
;MQKNDHIKMSPAIVVIGYDRADSLKRLLGSIAEAQYPHDDITLIISLDKSGKADVEQTAKSFIWKHGEKKVVVRPERMGLKKHILTCGNYADEYGSIIMLEDDLYVSPDFYLFSEAALTATSRDPKVGGVSLYNHRFNVFARLPFEAVDDGYDNWYFQFASSWGQAWTKEQWDGFCDWQMSHDGEDLHDPGMPKDVAEWGDSSWLKYAIRYLVDTDKYFLYPRISETTNFADAGVHASGSVTDLQVPMRAVHRGEYIFSTVEQSRARYDAYFENIDLPHPSDLYGLKYRDGVVGKNTQDTFIFSTDRLPYETVDSYGLDLRPIDANILYRTTGRRIFLYDLSQPKKNVKERHGALERYFYPGMNRKKIMNLIREGFGL
;
A
#
# COMPACT_ATOMS: atom_id res chain seq x y z
N MET A 1 -24.36 10.84 -28.71
CA MET A 1 -23.01 11.26 -28.26
C MET A 1 -23.19 12.18 -27.07
N GLN A 2 -23.14 11.64 -25.84
CA GLN A 2 -22.91 12.50 -24.67
C GLN A 2 -21.44 12.88 -24.71
N LYS A 3 -21.14 14.18 -24.67
CA LYS A 3 -19.79 14.67 -24.44
C LYS A 3 -19.40 14.18 -23.05
N ASN A 4 -18.43 13.28 -22.98
CA ASN A 4 -17.75 12.97 -21.73
C ASN A 4 -16.94 14.22 -21.37
N ASP A 5 -17.53 15.11 -20.59
CA ASP A 5 -16.75 16.11 -19.86
C ASP A 5 -15.88 15.32 -18.87
N HIS A 6 -14.65 15.05 -19.28
CA HIS A 6 -13.63 14.48 -18.43
C HIS A 6 -13.34 15.50 -17.33
N ILE A 7 -13.72 15.19 -16.09
CA ILE A 7 -13.34 16.01 -14.94
C ILE A 7 -11.84 15.82 -14.75
N LYS A 8 -11.06 16.77 -15.26
CA LYS A 8 -9.62 16.80 -14.99
C LYS A 8 -9.43 17.21 -13.52
N MET A 9 -8.73 16.39 -12.76
CA MET A 9 -8.34 16.72 -11.39
C MET A 9 -7.11 17.61 -11.41
N SER A 10 -6.99 18.50 -10.42
CA SER A 10 -5.81 19.32 -10.15
C SER A 10 -5.57 19.32 -8.64
N PRO A 11 -4.97 18.25 -8.08
CA PRO A 11 -4.92 18.06 -6.64
C PRO A 11 -4.03 19.11 -5.96
N ALA A 12 -4.44 19.56 -4.78
CA ALA A 12 -3.55 20.29 -3.88
C ALA A 12 -2.56 19.32 -3.22
N ILE A 13 -1.35 19.78 -2.92
CA ILE A 13 -0.34 19.00 -2.20
C ILE A 13 -0.44 19.33 -0.72
N VAL A 14 -0.63 18.32 0.13
CA VAL A 14 -0.74 18.44 1.58
C VAL A 14 0.41 17.67 2.23
N VAL A 15 1.40 18.40 2.71
CA VAL A 15 2.53 17.84 3.47
C VAL A 15 2.18 17.85 4.96
N ILE A 16 2.30 16.68 5.59
CA ILE A 16 2.08 16.47 7.02
C ILE A 16 3.43 16.28 7.69
N GLY A 17 3.71 17.07 8.73
CA GLY A 17 4.92 16.94 9.53
C GLY A 17 4.68 17.14 11.03
N TYR A 18 5.68 16.77 11.84
CA TYR A 18 5.62 16.92 13.30
C TYR A 18 6.85 17.64 13.87
N ASP A 19 7.98 16.94 13.99
CA ASP A 19 9.14 17.41 14.76
C ASP A 19 10.49 17.09 14.11
N ARG A 20 10.49 16.75 12.81
CA ARG A 20 11.65 16.33 12.02
C ARG A 20 11.95 17.31 10.87
N ALA A 21 12.76 18.34 11.17
CA ALA A 21 13.10 19.37 10.20
C ALA A 21 13.87 18.84 8.97
N ASP A 22 14.81 17.91 9.17
CA ASP A 22 15.60 17.35 8.07
C ASP A 22 14.77 16.46 7.13
N SER A 23 13.87 15.63 7.69
CA SER A 23 12.92 14.83 6.92
C SER A 23 12.00 15.73 6.10
N LEU A 24 11.40 16.75 6.73
CA LEU A 24 10.57 17.73 6.05
C LEU A 24 11.33 18.45 4.93
N LYS A 25 12.57 18.87 5.18
CA LYS A 25 13.42 19.53 4.17
C LYS A 25 13.70 18.60 2.98
N ARG A 26 13.97 17.32 3.24
CA ARG A 26 14.20 16.31 2.19
C ARG A 26 12.96 16.13 1.32
N LEU A 27 11.79 15.96 1.93
CA LEU A 27 10.53 15.84 1.19
C LEU A 27 10.26 17.09 0.35
N LEU A 28 10.28 18.27 0.97
CA LEU A 28 10.03 19.54 0.29
C LEU A 28 11.03 19.80 -0.85
N GLY A 29 12.29 19.39 -0.68
CA GLY A 29 13.29 19.41 -1.74
C GLY A 29 12.89 18.55 -2.94
N SER A 30 12.48 17.29 -2.70
CA SER A 30 12.01 16.42 -3.79
C SER A 30 10.74 16.93 -4.47
N ILE A 31 9.83 17.55 -3.73
CA ILE A 31 8.63 18.22 -4.28
C ILE A 31 9.04 19.39 -5.18
N ALA A 32 9.99 20.24 -4.75
CA ALA A 32 10.43 21.39 -5.53
C ALA A 32 11.07 21.04 -6.88
N GLU A 33 11.69 19.86 -6.99
CA GLU A 33 12.38 19.38 -8.19
C GLU A 33 11.48 18.51 -9.10
N ALA A 34 10.23 18.28 -8.71
CA ALA A 34 9.29 17.50 -9.50
C ALA A 34 8.74 18.27 -10.70
N GLN A 35 8.07 17.55 -11.59
CA GLN A 35 7.44 18.10 -12.77
C GLN A 35 5.98 18.43 -12.52
N TYR A 36 5.59 19.61 -12.99
CA TYR A 36 4.24 20.14 -12.83
C TYR A 36 3.69 20.59 -14.19
N PRO A 37 2.42 20.27 -14.49
CA PRO A 37 1.81 20.64 -15.76
C PRO A 37 1.34 22.11 -15.79
N HIS A 38 1.29 22.77 -14.63
CA HIS A 38 0.83 24.15 -14.43
C HIS A 38 1.42 24.76 -13.14
N ASP A 39 1.24 26.06 -12.94
CA ASP A 39 1.82 26.86 -11.85
C ASP A 39 0.76 27.42 -10.87
N ASP A 40 -0.43 26.81 -10.82
CA ASP A 40 -1.55 27.14 -9.92
C ASP A 40 -1.86 26.01 -8.91
N ILE A 41 -0.82 25.30 -8.48
CA ILE A 41 -0.86 24.19 -7.54
C ILE A 41 -0.69 24.72 -6.12
N THR A 42 -1.68 24.48 -5.27
CA THR A 42 -1.57 24.85 -3.86
C THR A 42 -0.74 23.82 -3.09
N LEU A 43 0.24 24.30 -2.33
CA LEU A 43 1.01 23.53 -1.36
C LEU A 43 0.61 23.93 0.06
N ILE A 44 0.03 22.99 0.81
CA ILE A 44 -0.25 23.12 2.24
C ILE A 44 0.79 22.33 3.02
N ILE A 45 1.51 22.99 3.92
CA ILE A 45 2.41 22.34 4.89
C ILE A 45 1.74 22.41 6.26
N SER A 46 1.16 21.30 6.72
CA SER A 46 0.50 21.20 8.01
C SER A 46 1.41 20.53 9.04
N LEU A 47 1.72 21.25 10.12
CA LEU A 47 2.59 20.79 11.20
C LEU A 47 1.78 20.50 12.46
N ASP A 48 1.81 19.28 12.98
CA ASP A 48 1.28 18.99 14.33
C ASP A 48 2.15 19.67 15.38
N LYS A 49 1.57 20.05 16.53
CA LYS A 49 2.27 20.86 17.51
C LYS A 49 3.37 20.06 18.22
N SER A 50 4.62 20.30 17.86
CA SER A 50 5.81 19.71 18.51
C SER A 50 6.53 20.66 19.47
N GLY A 51 6.35 21.97 19.29
CA GLY A 51 7.10 23.00 20.04
C GLY A 51 8.52 23.24 19.53
N LYS A 52 8.95 22.55 18.46
CA LYS A 52 10.26 22.78 17.84
C LYS A 52 10.17 23.89 16.79
N ALA A 53 11.03 24.91 16.91
CA ALA A 53 11.02 26.06 16.02
C ALA A 53 11.65 25.79 14.65
N ASP A 54 12.56 24.81 14.55
CA ASP A 54 13.30 24.47 13.34
C ASP A 54 12.42 23.88 12.23
N VAL A 55 11.46 23.01 12.57
CA VAL A 55 10.50 22.45 11.62
C VAL A 55 9.53 23.53 11.11
N GLU A 56 9.08 24.44 12.00
CA GLU A 56 8.27 25.59 11.59
C GLU A 56 9.05 26.55 10.68
N GLN A 57 10.32 26.83 11.01
CA GLN A 57 11.22 27.66 10.20
C GLN A 57 11.43 27.02 8.81
N THR A 58 11.61 25.70 8.76
CA THR A 58 11.77 24.94 7.50
C THR A 58 10.55 25.11 6.61
N ALA A 59 9.34 24.93 7.14
CA ALA A 59 8.10 25.13 6.38
C ALA A 59 7.91 26.59 5.92
N LYS A 60 8.16 27.56 6.82
CA LYS A 60 7.97 29.00 6.54
C LYS A 60 8.97 29.52 5.50
N SER A 61 10.22 29.06 5.55
CA SER A 61 11.30 29.50 4.65
C SER A 61 11.30 28.82 3.28
N PHE A 62 10.64 27.66 3.13
CA PHE A 62 10.54 26.97 1.86
C PHE A 62 9.87 27.84 0.78
N ILE A 63 10.47 27.94 -0.41
CA ILE A 63 9.95 28.73 -1.52
C ILE A 63 9.21 27.80 -2.48
N TRP A 64 7.90 27.98 -2.58
CA TRP A 64 7.07 27.28 -3.55
C TRP A 64 6.92 28.13 -4.82
N LYS A 65 7.19 27.54 -5.99
CA LYS A 65 7.22 28.27 -7.27
C LYS A 65 6.02 27.99 -8.18
N HIS A 66 5.21 26.98 -7.85
CA HIS A 66 4.12 26.49 -8.70
C HIS A 66 2.73 26.84 -8.13
N GLY A 67 2.60 27.91 -7.35
CA GLY A 67 1.29 28.38 -6.86
C GLY A 67 1.31 28.91 -5.42
N GLU A 68 0.16 28.83 -4.75
CA GLU A 68 0.00 29.30 -3.37
C GLU A 68 0.68 28.35 -2.38
N LYS A 69 1.38 28.89 -1.38
CA LYS A 69 1.90 28.14 -0.23
C LYS A 69 1.19 28.53 1.06
N LYS A 70 0.57 27.57 1.73
CA LYS A 70 -0.04 27.71 3.06
C LYS A 70 0.78 26.94 4.09
N VAL A 71 1.12 27.57 5.22
CA VAL A 71 1.77 26.89 6.36
C VAL A 71 0.80 26.92 7.54
N VAL A 72 0.41 25.75 8.02
CA VAL A 72 -0.59 25.59 9.08
C VAL A 72 0.04 24.87 10.26
N VAL A 73 0.35 25.61 11.33
CA VAL A 73 0.84 25.05 12.59
C VAL A 73 -0.34 24.81 13.51
N ARG A 74 -0.55 23.57 13.95
CA ARG A 74 -1.66 23.24 14.86
C ARG A 74 -1.45 23.91 16.22
N PRO A 75 -2.51 24.41 16.88
CA PRO A 75 -2.38 25.10 18.16
C PRO A 75 -2.01 24.14 19.30
N GLU A 76 -2.46 22.88 19.20
CA GLU A 76 -2.23 21.81 20.17
C GLU A 76 -1.82 20.52 19.44
N ARG A 77 -1.24 19.57 20.20
CA ARG A 77 -0.82 18.28 19.65
C ARG A 77 -2.05 17.42 19.39
N MET A 78 -2.32 17.13 18.12
CA MET A 78 -3.49 16.36 17.68
C MET A 78 -3.23 14.86 17.71
N GLY A 79 -1.98 14.44 17.50
CA GLY A 79 -1.64 13.05 17.22
C GLY A 79 -1.96 12.65 15.77
N LEU A 80 -1.31 11.58 15.30
CA LEU A 80 -1.26 11.23 13.88
C LEU A 80 -2.63 11.06 13.23
N LYS A 81 -3.50 10.21 13.79
CA LYS A 81 -4.84 9.95 13.23
C LYS A 81 -5.67 11.23 13.09
N LYS A 82 -5.81 12.01 14.17
CA LYS A 82 -6.61 13.24 14.15
C LYS A 82 -6.02 14.27 13.19
N HIS A 83 -4.69 14.38 13.11
CA HIS A 83 -4.01 15.29 12.19
C HIS A 83 -4.22 14.89 10.72
N ILE A 84 -4.09 13.60 10.40
CA ILE A 84 -4.38 13.06 9.06
C ILE A 84 -5.83 13.30 8.67
N LEU A 85 -6.80 12.95 9.53
CA LEU A 85 -8.22 13.17 9.26
C LEU A 85 -8.51 14.66 8.99
N THR A 86 -7.90 15.56 9.77
CA THR A 86 -8.06 17.00 9.58
C THR A 86 -7.45 17.50 8.28
N CYS A 87 -6.32 16.93 7.86
CA CYS A 87 -5.66 17.30 6.60
C CYS A 87 -6.38 16.70 5.39
N GLY A 88 -6.97 15.52 5.51
CA GLY A 88 -7.76 14.92 4.43
C GLY A 88 -8.96 15.77 4.02
N ASN A 89 -9.56 16.50 4.97
CA ASN A 89 -10.66 17.44 4.70
C ASN A 89 -10.29 18.60 3.76
N TYR A 90 -9.01 18.81 3.43
CA TYR A 90 -8.66 19.72 2.33
C TYR A 90 -9.21 19.24 0.98
N ALA A 91 -9.56 17.96 0.83
CA ALA A 91 -10.29 17.46 -0.34
C ALA A 91 -11.63 18.20 -0.55
N ASP A 92 -12.26 18.72 0.50
CA ASP A 92 -13.48 19.53 0.40
C ASP A 92 -13.24 20.87 -0.28
N GLU A 93 -12.11 21.51 0.02
CA GLU A 93 -11.73 22.83 -0.49
C GLU A 93 -11.21 22.74 -1.92
N TYR A 94 -10.39 21.73 -2.24
CA TYR A 94 -9.68 21.62 -3.52
C TYR A 94 -10.26 20.56 -4.47
N GLY A 95 -11.28 19.81 -4.06
CA GLY A 95 -11.88 18.70 -4.82
C GLY A 95 -11.03 17.43 -4.88
N SER A 96 -9.71 17.55 -4.78
CA SER A 96 -8.78 16.42 -4.63
C SER A 96 -7.47 16.85 -3.98
N ILE A 97 -6.78 15.91 -3.34
CA ILE A 97 -5.49 16.15 -2.68
C ILE A 97 -4.50 15.02 -2.92
N ILE A 98 -3.21 15.36 -2.85
CA ILE A 98 -2.09 14.46 -2.62
C ILE A 98 -1.59 14.72 -1.21
N MET A 99 -1.52 13.69 -0.37
CA MET A 99 -1.07 13.79 1.01
C MET A 99 0.24 13.01 1.21
N LEU A 100 1.23 13.69 1.79
CA LEU A 100 2.60 13.20 1.95
C LEU A 100 3.07 13.42 3.38
N GLU A 101 3.58 12.37 4.03
CA GLU A 101 4.21 12.45 5.36
C GLU A 101 5.68 12.87 5.25
N ASP A 102 6.21 13.55 6.27
CA ASP A 102 7.54 14.18 6.26
C ASP A 102 8.73 13.22 6.06
N ASP A 103 8.53 11.91 6.23
CA ASP A 103 9.57 10.88 6.03
C ASP A 103 9.64 10.32 4.61
N LEU A 104 8.84 10.85 3.68
CA LEU A 104 8.82 10.42 2.29
C LEU A 104 9.84 11.17 1.42
N TYR A 105 10.03 10.65 0.22
CA TYR A 105 10.66 11.32 -0.92
C TYR A 105 9.82 11.01 -2.15
N VAL A 106 9.59 12.00 -3.01
CA VAL A 106 8.77 11.85 -4.23
C VAL A 106 9.62 11.71 -5.49
N SER A 107 9.12 10.96 -6.47
CA SER A 107 9.67 10.91 -7.82
C SER A 107 9.45 12.24 -8.55
N PRO A 108 10.20 12.52 -9.63
CA PRO A 108 9.91 13.68 -10.48
C PRO A 108 8.52 13.68 -11.12
N ASP A 109 7.84 12.53 -11.20
CA ASP A 109 6.57 12.36 -11.92
C ASP A 109 5.35 12.25 -10.99
N PHE A 110 5.57 12.35 -9.66
CA PHE A 110 4.55 12.02 -8.66
C PHE A 110 3.25 12.80 -8.85
N TYR A 111 3.36 14.09 -9.20
CA TYR A 111 2.20 14.95 -9.40
C TYR A 111 1.45 14.57 -10.67
N LEU A 112 2.15 14.31 -11.77
CA LEU A 112 1.56 13.93 -13.06
C LEU A 112 0.86 12.56 -12.95
N PHE A 113 1.47 11.60 -12.25
CA PHE A 113 0.82 10.33 -11.92
C PHE A 113 -0.47 10.54 -11.12
N SER A 114 -0.40 11.31 -10.02
CA SER A 114 -1.57 11.55 -9.17
C SER A 114 -2.69 12.28 -9.90
N GLU A 115 -2.38 13.31 -10.69
CA GLU A 115 -3.35 14.04 -11.51
C GLU A 115 -4.10 13.07 -12.44
N ALA A 116 -3.34 12.22 -13.15
CA ALA A 116 -3.90 11.25 -14.09
C ALA A 116 -4.70 10.15 -13.38
N ALA A 117 -4.19 9.58 -12.29
CA ALA A 117 -4.82 8.49 -11.56
C ALA A 117 -6.11 8.94 -10.86
N LEU A 118 -6.11 10.13 -10.24
CA LEU A 118 -7.32 10.71 -9.65
C LEU A 118 -8.36 11.04 -10.72
N THR A 119 -7.94 11.60 -11.86
CA THR A 119 -8.83 11.85 -13.00
C THR A 119 -9.48 10.55 -13.48
N ALA A 120 -8.68 9.49 -13.68
CA ALA A 120 -9.15 8.18 -14.16
C ALA A 120 -10.09 7.46 -13.18
N THR A 121 -9.92 7.67 -11.88
CA THR A 121 -10.68 6.95 -10.83
C THR A 121 -11.78 7.78 -10.17
N SER A 122 -11.92 9.06 -10.53
CA SER A 122 -12.85 10.01 -9.91
C SER A 122 -14.32 9.57 -9.84
N ARG A 123 -14.76 8.74 -10.79
CA ARG A 123 -16.14 8.23 -10.87
C ARG A 123 -16.24 6.73 -10.62
N ASP A 124 -15.15 6.06 -10.27
CA ASP A 124 -15.14 4.63 -10.03
C ASP A 124 -15.55 4.35 -8.57
N PRO A 125 -16.76 3.83 -8.31
CA PRO A 125 -17.23 3.57 -6.96
C PRO A 125 -16.45 2.44 -6.29
N LYS A 126 -15.63 1.67 -7.02
CA LYS A 126 -14.77 0.61 -6.47
C LYS A 126 -13.40 1.12 -6.04
N VAL A 127 -13.06 2.39 -6.29
CA VAL A 127 -11.80 2.98 -5.86
C VAL A 127 -12.00 3.83 -4.61
N GLY A 128 -11.31 3.49 -3.53
CA GLY A 128 -11.30 4.23 -2.26
C GLY A 128 -10.15 5.23 -2.12
N GLY A 129 -9.23 5.26 -3.07
CA GLY A 129 -8.08 6.16 -3.10
C GLY A 129 -7.00 5.72 -4.07
N VAL A 130 -5.96 6.55 -4.19
CA VAL A 130 -4.79 6.30 -5.02
C VAL A 130 -3.56 6.24 -4.12
N SER A 131 -2.76 5.20 -4.25
CA SER A 131 -1.42 5.14 -3.68
C SER A 131 -0.41 5.80 -4.61
N LEU A 132 0.61 6.45 -4.06
CA LEU A 132 1.84 6.82 -4.77
C LEU A 132 2.97 5.82 -4.50
N TYR A 133 2.83 4.97 -3.48
CA TYR A 133 3.77 3.93 -3.14
C TYR A 133 3.44 2.62 -3.87
N ASN A 134 4.44 1.84 -4.26
CA ASN A 134 4.25 0.46 -4.73
C ASN A 134 4.86 -0.54 -3.75
N HIS A 135 4.03 -1.41 -3.15
CA HIS A 135 4.51 -2.49 -2.30
C HIS A 135 5.42 -3.46 -3.08
N ARG A 136 6.63 -3.68 -2.55
CA ARG A 136 7.55 -4.74 -2.98
C ARG A 136 7.79 -5.80 -1.90
N PHE A 137 7.06 -5.67 -0.80
CA PHE A 137 7.24 -6.45 0.42
C PHE A 137 5.88 -6.62 1.09
N ASN A 138 5.52 -7.88 1.35
CA ASN A 138 4.39 -8.23 2.21
C ASN A 138 4.83 -8.02 3.65
N VAL A 139 4.31 -6.96 4.27
CA VAL A 139 4.71 -6.51 5.60
C VAL A 139 4.36 -7.51 6.71
N PHE A 140 3.41 -8.42 6.46
CA PHE A 140 2.94 -9.43 7.42
C PHE A 140 3.73 -10.74 7.29
N ALA A 141 3.88 -11.24 6.07
CA ALA A 141 4.66 -12.44 5.79
C ALA A 141 6.17 -12.21 5.91
N ARG A 142 6.61 -10.94 5.91
CA ARG A 142 8.01 -10.52 5.88
C ARG A 142 8.78 -11.10 4.67
N LEU A 143 8.10 -11.18 3.53
CA LEU A 143 8.61 -11.71 2.26
C LEU A 143 8.40 -10.69 1.14
N PRO A 144 9.22 -10.70 0.07
CA PRO A 144 8.96 -9.86 -1.09
C PRO A 144 7.57 -10.11 -1.69
N PHE A 145 7.04 -9.08 -2.33
CA PHE A 145 5.75 -9.10 -3.02
C PHE A 145 5.93 -8.54 -4.43
N GLU A 146 5.25 -9.17 -5.39
CA GLU A 146 5.26 -8.78 -6.80
C GLU A 146 3.82 -8.96 -7.33
N ALA A 147 3.16 -7.87 -7.74
CA ALA A 147 1.86 -7.95 -8.40
C ALA A 147 1.99 -8.47 -9.85
N VAL A 148 1.02 -9.25 -10.32
CA VAL A 148 0.93 -9.72 -11.71
C VAL A 148 0.89 -8.54 -12.66
N ASP A 149 1.74 -8.55 -13.69
CA ASP A 149 1.68 -7.57 -14.78
C ASP A 149 0.58 -7.94 -15.77
N ASP A 150 -0.45 -7.11 -15.84
CA ASP A 150 -1.61 -7.26 -16.72
C ASP A 150 -1.62 -6.23 -17.87
N GLY A 151 -0.50 -5.52 -18.08
CA GLY A 151 -0.29 -4.58 -19.18
C GLY A 151 -0.74 -3.15 -18.91
N TYR A 152 -1.22 -2.85 -17.70
CA TYR A 152 -1.62 -1.49 -17.28
C TYR A 152 -0.62 -0.88 -16.30
N ASP A 153 -0.64 0.46 -16.19
CA ASP A 153 0.26 1.19 -15.29
C ASP A 153 -0.16 1.17 -13.82
N ASN A 154 -1.27 0.51 -13.54
CA ASN A 154 -1.80 0.30 -12.21
C ASN A 154 -2.08 -1.18 -11.90
N TRP A 155 -2.28 -1.41 -10.61
CA TRP A 155 -2.87 -2.60 -10.03
C TRP A 155 -3.74 -2.18 -8.84
N TYR A 156 -4.49 -3.11 -8.25
CA TYR A 156 -5.47 -2.79 -7.21
C TYR A 156 -5.27 -3.62 -5.95
N PHE A 157 -5.48 -2.99 -4.80
CA PHE A 157 -5.20 -3.60 -3.52
C PHE A 157 -6.21 -3.15 -2.46
N GLN A 158 -6.78 -4.08 -1.69
CA GLN A 158 -7.61 -3.75 -0.51
C GLN A 158 -6.74 -3.36 0.70
N PHE A 159 -5.70 -2.59 0.45
CA PHE A 159 -4.79 -2.07 1.46
C PHE A 159 -4.61 -0.58 1.19
N ALA A 160 -5.09 0.27 2.07
CA ALA A 160 -4.88 1.71 1.93
C ALA A 160 -3.38 2.03 2.05
N SER A 161 -2.92 3.06 1.35
CA SER A 161 -1.53 3.54 1.46
C SER A 161 -1.41 4.60 2.55
N SER A 162 -0.27 4.60 3.25
CA SER A 162 0.18 5.68 4.15
C SER A 162 1.51 6.29 3.73
N TRP A 163 2.13 5.79 2.64
CA TRP A 163 3.46 6.23 2.20
C TRP A 163 3.38 7.04 0.91
N GLY A 164 2.36 7.89 0.83
CA GLY A 164 1.98 8.63 -0.36
C GLY A 164 0.61 8.15 -0.79
N GLN A 165 -0.37 9.03 -0.62
CA GLN A 165 -1.77 8.73 -0.84
C GLN A 165 -2.46 9.96 -1.43
N ALA A 166 -3.47 9.74 -2.26
CA ALA A 166 -4.22 10.79 -2.91
C ALA A 166 -5.69 10.39 -2.99
N TRP A 167 -6.57 11.39 -2.88
CA TRP A 167 -8.02 11.19 -2.89
C TRP A 167 -8.72 12.29 -3.66
N THR A 168 -9.83 11.94 -4.28
CA THR A 168 -10.89 12.93 -4.57
C THR A 168 -11.71 13.19 -3.31
N LYS A 169 -12.49 14.26 -3.33
CA LYS A 169 -13.46 14.57 -2.28
C LYS A 169 -14.37 13.36 -1.99
N GLU A 170 -14.96 12.76 -3.03
CA GLU A 170 -15.91 11.66 -2.88
C GLU A 170 -15.26 10.41 -2.26
N GLN A 171 -14.01 10.13 -2.61
CA GLN A 171 -13.25 9.03 -2.02
C GLN A 171 -12.97 9.28 -0.53
N TRP A 172 -12.57 10.51 -0.19
CA TRP A 172 -12.28 10.92 1.18
C TRP A 172 -13.54 10.93 2.06
N ASP A 173 -14.63 11.53 1.58
CA ASP A 173 -15.93 11.56 2.26
C ASP A 173 -16.43 10.15 2.55
N GLY A 174 -16.36 9.26 1.55
CA GLY A 174 -16.80 7.87 1.71
C GLY A 174 -16.04 7.13 2.80
N PHE A 175 -14.74 7.38 2.97
CA PHE A 175 -13.97 6.85 4.08
C PHE A 175 -14.38 7.50 5.41
N CYS A 176 -14.54 8.83 5.46
CA CYS A 176 -14.89 9.54 6.68
C CYS A 176 -16.26 9.13 7.22
N ASP A 177 -17.27 9.03 6.35
CA ASP A 177 -18.62 8.59 6.72
C ASP A 177 -18.61 7.19 7.35
N TRP A 178 -17.85 6.27 6.74
CA TRP A 178 -17.67 4.93 7.30
C TRP A 178 -16.88 4.98 8.62
N GLN A 179 -15.76 5.70 8.67
CA GLN A 179 -14.90 5.73 9.85
C GLN A 179 -15.60 6.32 11.08
N MET A 180 -16.45 7.35 10.91
CA MET A 180 -17.22 7.96 11.99
C MET A 180 -18.18 6.97 12.67
N SER A 181 -18.69 5.98 11.92
CA SER A 181 -19.61 4.96 12.46
C SER A 181 -18.89 3.76 13.08
N HIS A 182 -17.59 3.59 12.84
CA HIS A 182 -16.81 2.43 13.27
C HIS A 182 -15.61 2.81 14.17
N ASP A 183 -15.51 4.07 14.62
CA ASP A 183 -14.37 4.52 15.41
C ASP A 183 -14.32 3.84 16.80
N GLY A 184 -13.20 3.21 17.12
CA GLY A 184 -13.01 2.48 18.38
C GLY A 184 -13.64 1.09 18.42
N GLU A 185 -14.22 0.60 17.32
CA GLU A 185 -14.72 -0.77 17.22
C GLU A 185 -13.59 -1.80 17.14
N ASP A 186 -13.90 -3.04 17.57
CA ASP A 186 -13.05 -4.18 17.29
C ASP A 186 -13.15 -4.54 15.80
N LEU A 187 -12.04 -4.39 15.09
CA LEU A 187 -11.98 -4.60 13.64
C LEU A 187 -11.56 -6.03 13.25
N HIS A 188 -11.52 -6.98 14.19
CA HIS A 188 -11.31 -8.39 13.86
C HIS A 188 -12.51 -8.96 13.06
N ASP A 189 -12.27 -9.39 11.82
CA ASP A 189 -13.32 -9.93 10.94
C ASP A 189 -12.74 -10.82 9.82
N PRO A 190 -13.54 -11.76 9.25
CA PRO A 190 -13.19 -12.53 8.06
C PRO A 190 -12.87 -11.65 6.82
N GLY A 191 -11.60 -11.30 6.65
CA GLY A 191 -11.11 -10.47 5.54
C GLY A 191 -10.05 -9.46 5.98
N MET A 192 -9.98 -9.21 7.29
CA MET A 192 -8.99 -8.34 7.90
C MET A 192 -7.79 -9.15 8.42
N PRO A 193 -6.54 -8.89 8.00
CA PRO A 193 -5.36 -9.51 8.60
C PRO A 193 -5.30 -9.21 10.10
N LYS A 194 -4.99 -10.22 10.92
CA LYS A 194 -4.89 -10.05 12.38
C LYS A 194 -3.88 -8.99 12.75
N ASP A 195 -2.74 -8.97 12.06
CA ASP A 195 -1.68 -7.98 12.26
C ASP A 195 -2.21 -6.54 12.18
N VAL A 196 -3.18 -6.27 11.29
CA VAL A 196 -3.76 -4.93 11.12
C VAL A 196 -4.85 -4.64 12.15
N ALA A 197 -5.71 -5.62 12.44
CA ALA A 197 -6.76 -5.48 13.44
C ALA A 197 -6.17 -5.16 14.83
N GLU A 198 -4.99 -5.72 15.13
CA GLU A 198 -4.22 -5.50 16.37
C GLU A 198 -3.47 -4.16 16.43
N TRP A 199 -3.43 -3.37 15.37
CA TRP A 199 -2.87 -2.02 15.44
C TRP A 199 -3.65 -1.15 16.42
N GLY A 200 -2.96 -0.28 17.16
CA GLY A 200 -3.59 0.61 18.14
C GLY A 200 -4.59 1.59 17.50
N ASP A 201 -5.54 2.09 18.30
CA ASP A 201 -6.66 2.93 17.82
C ASP A 201 -6.23 4.29 17.25
N SER A 202 -4.98 4.68 17.52
CA SER A 202 -4.32 5.84 16.93
C SER A 202 -3.85 5.61 15.49
N SER A 203 -3.92 4.38 14.97
CA SER A 203 -3.68 4.09 13.55
C SER A 203 -4.94 4.41 12.77
N TRP A 204 -4.90 5.42 11.90
CA TRP A 204 -5.99 5.66 10.95
C TRP A 204 -6.01 4.58 9.85
N LEU A 205 -4.85 4.00 9.53
CA LEU A 205 -4.67 3.08 8.43
C LEU A 205 -5.43 1.76 8.64
N LYS A 206 -5.54 1.26 9.90
CA LYS A 206 -6.36 0.07 10.18
C LYS A 206 -7.83 0.29 9.79
N TYR A 207 -8.37 1.47 10.06
CA TYR A 207 -9.74 1.84 9.69
C TYR A 207 -9.88 1.99 8.18
N ALA A 208 -8.89 2.60 7.51
CA ALA A 208 -8.92 2.75 6.06
C ALA A 208 -8.85 1.39 5.35
N ILE A 209 -8.02 0.45 5.81
CA ILE A 209 -7.97 -0.92 5.26
C ILE A 209 -9.30 -1.63 5.51
N ARG A 210 -9.86 -1.52 6.72
CA ARG A 210 -11.14 -2.15 7.04
C ARG A 210 -12.30 -1.61 6.20
N TYR A 211 -12.34 -0.29 5.98
CA TYR A 211 -13.27 0.35 5.06
C TYR A 211 -13.23 -0.28 3.65
N LEU A 212 -12.03 -0.51 3.11
CA LEU A 212 -11.88 -1.11 1.79
C LEU A 212 -12.43 -2.54 1.75
N VAL A 213 -12.16 -3.33 2.80
CA VAL A 213 -12.67 -4.71 2.94
C VAL A 213 -14.20 -4.71 3.02
N ASP A 214 -14.79 -3.94 3.94
CA ASP A 214 -16.24 -3.94 4.19
C ASP A 214 -17.06 -3.41 2.99
N THR A 215 -16.46 -2.54 2.18
CA THR A 215 -17.15 -1.91 1.04
C THR A 215 -16.74 -2.49 -0.32
N ASP A 216 -15.92 -3.56 -0.34
CA ASP A 216 -15.34 -4.15 -1.55
C ASP A 216 -14.76 -3.08 -2.49
N LYS A 217 -13.93 -2.21 -1.91
CA LYS A 217 -13.17 -1.16 -2.59
C LYS A 217 -11.69 -1.49 -2.59
N TYR A 218 -10.97 -0.82 -3.48
CA TYR A 218 -9.53 -0.97 -3.68
C TYR A 218 -8.87 0.39 -3.71
N PHE A 219 -7.60 0.45 -3.34
CA PHE A 219 -6.72 1.53 -3.76
C PHE A 219 -6.12 1.20 -5.12
N LEU A 220 -5.98 2.22 -5.97
CA LEU A 220 -5.18 2.13 -7.18
C LEU A 220 -3.70 2.29 -6.80
N TYR A 221 -2.87 1.33 -7.16
CA TYR A 221 -1.42 1.37 -6.94
C TYR A 221 -0.65 1.50 -8.25
N PRO A 222 0.47 2.25 -8.29
CA PRO A 222 1.31 2.33 -9.46
C PRO A 222 2.16 1.06 -9.63
N ARG A 223 2.54 0.75 -10.87
CA ARG A 223 3.54 -0.30 -11.16
C ARG A 223 4.96 0.09 -10.74
N ILE A 224 5.29 1.37 -10.83
CA ILE A 224 6.58 1.92 -10.40
C ILE A 224 6.27 2.99 -9.36
N SER A 225 6.90 2.88 -8.18
CA SER A 225 6.61 3.78 -7.07
C SER A 225 6.90 5.24 -7.43
N GLU A 226 6.01 6.13 -7.04
CA GLU A 226 6.18 7.59 -7.14
C GLU A 226 6.63 8.19 -5.80
N THR A 227 6.62 7.40 -4.73
CA THR A 227 7.19 7.75 -3.43
C THR A 227 8.06 6.62 -2.89
N THR A 228 8.94 6.94 -1.94
CA THR A 228 9.61 5.94 -1.10
C THR A 228 9.68 6.43 0.35
N ASN A 229 9.74 5.49 1.30
CA ASN A 229 9.75 5.78 2.72
C ASN A 229 11.16 5.58 3.30
N PHE A 230 11.69 6.61 3.99
CA PHE A 230 13.01 6.53 4.63
C PHE A 230 13.01 5.79 5.97
N ALA A 231 11.83 5.46 6.48
CA ALA A 231 11.55 4.89 7.79
C ALA A 231 12.31 5.63 8.89
N ASP A 232 12.36 6.96 8.77
CA ASP A 232 13.09 7.80 9.72
C ASP A 232 12.57 7.52 11.14
N ALA A 233 13.49 7.46 12.09
CA ALA A 233 13.15 7.19 13.49
C ALA A 233 11.99 8.09 13.93
N GLY A 234 10.97 7.48 14.52
CA GLY A 234 9.71 8.10 14.87
C GLY A 234 9.11 7.43 16.10
N VAL A 235 7.84 7.68 16.39
CA VAL A 235 7.17 7.13 17.59
C VAL A 235 7.15 5.59 17.58
N HIS A 236 7.22 4.95 16.41
CA HIS A 236 7.12 3.50 16.23
C HIS A 236 8.39 2.80 15.69
N ALA A 237 9.48 3.54 15.41
CA ALA A 237 10.71 2.97 14.84
C ALA A 237 11.96 3.45 15.60
N SER A 238 12.78 2.50 16.08
CA SER A 238 13.99 2.75 16.89
C SER A 238 15.25 3.03 16.07
N GLY A 239 15.18 2.99 14.73
CA GLY A 239 16.26 3.31 13.80
C GLY A 239 15.75 3.28 12.35
N SER A 240 16.50 3.88 11.41
CA SER A 240 16.14 3.81 9.98
C SER A 240 16.33 2.40 9.45
N VAL A 241 15.27 1.85 8.85
CA VAL A 241 15.27 0.54 8.18
C VAL A 241 14.94 0.74 6.71
N THR A 242 15.71 0.11 5.82
CA THR A 242 15.52 0.21 4.38
C THR A 242 14.45 -0.74 3.84
N ASP A 243 13.81 -1.53 4.72
CA ASP A 243 12.77 -2.52 4.35
C ASP A 243 11.58 -1.90 3.60
N LEU A 244 11.35 -0.60 3.81
CA LEU A 244 10.25 0.17 3.21
C LEU A 244 10.69 1.02 2.01
N GLN A 245 11.97 0.95 1.64
CA GLN A 245 12.47 1.59 0.43
C GLN A 245 12.17 0.74 -0.80
N VAL A 246 11.74 1.40 -1.87
CA VAL A 246 11.37 0.76 -3.12
C VAL A 246 11.93 1.53 -4.31
N PRO A 247 12.18 0.85 -5.44
CA PRO A 247 12.54 1.53 -6.67
C PRO A 247 11.47 2.56 -7.05
N MET A 248 11.90 3.81 -7.24
CA MET A 248 11.06 4.90 -7.68
C MET A 248 11.26 5.20 -9.16
N ARG A 249 10.27 5.85 -9.76
CA ARG A 249 10.38 6.40 -11.11
C ARG A 249 11.49 7.45 -11.16
N ALA A 250 12.41 7.27 -12.10
CA ALA A 250 13.54 8.18 -12.28
C ALA A 250 13.30 9.25 -13.36
N VAL A 251 12.37 9.00 -14.28
CA VAL A 251 12.09 9.86 -15.44
C VAL A 251 10.60 9.93 -15.71
N HIS A 252 10.17 11.02 -16.34
CA HIS A 252 8.80 11.19 -16.79
C HIS A 252 8.36 10.03 -17.68
N ARG A 253 7.17 9.48 -17.40
CA ARG A 253 6.62 8.36 -18.15
C ARG A 253 5.99 8.77 -19.49
N GLY A 254 5.33 9.92 -19.55
CA GLY A 254 4.37 10.26 -20.60
C GLY A 254 2.93 9.84 -20.23
N GLU A 255 2.11 9.49 -21.23
CA GLU A 255 0.68 9.22 -21.05
C GLU A 255 0.38 7.90 -20.33
N TYR A 256 -0.40 7.93 -19.24
CA TYR A 256 -0.82 6.78 -18.44
C TYR A 256 -1.98 6.00 -19.06
N ILE A 257 -1.85 4.68 -19.03
CA ILE A 257 -2.84 3.69 -19.45
C ILE A 257 -3.29 2.93 -18.20
N PHE A 258 -4.37 3.41 -17.60
CA PHE A 258 -4.95 2.78 -16.42
C PHE A 258 -6.08 1.83 -16.81
N SER A 259 -6.11 0.65 -16.20
CA SER A 259 -7.30 -0.22 -16.19
C SER A 259 -8.32 0.30 -15.18
N THR A 260 -9.60 -0.02 -15.37
CA THR A 260 -10.58 -0.05 -14.27
C THR A 260 -10.39 -1.29 -13.38
N VAL A 261 -11.07 -1.33 -12.24
CA VAL A 261 -11.05 -2.50 -11.34
C VAL A 261 -11.49 -3.77 -12.09
N GLU A 262 -12.53 -3.70 -12.91
CA GLU A 262 -13.07 -4.86 -13.65
C GLU A 262 -12.15 -5.34 -14.78
N GLN A 263 -11.32 -4.46 -15.33
CA GLN A 263 -10.39 -4.79 -16.41
C GLN A 263 -9.11 -5.44 -15.90
N SER A 264 -8.70 -5.11 -14.67
CA SER A 264 -7.45 -5.58 -14.10
C SER A 264 -7.49 -7.07 -13.73
N ARG A 265 -6.34 -7.72 -13.86
CA ARG A 265 -6.06 -9.08 -13.35
C ARG A 265 -5.06 -9.08 -12.19
N ALA A 266 -4.74 -7.88 -11.70
CA ALA A 266 -3.80 -7.62 -10.64
C ALA A 266 -4.54 -7.01 -9.44
N ARG A 267 -5.62 -7.68 -9.00
CA ARG A 267 -6.38 -7.30 -7.82
C ARG A 267 -5.99 -8.17 -6.64
N TYR A 268 -5.71 -7.53 -5.52
CA TYR A 268 -5.22 -8.19 -4.31
C TYR A 268 -6.10 -7.82 -3.11
N ASP A 269 -6.41 -8.80 -2.28
CA ASP A 269 -7.09 -8.57 -0.99
C ASP A 269 -6.11 -8.05 0.07
N ALA A 270 -6.59 -7.73 1.28
CA ALA A 270 -5.76 -7.22 2.36
C ALA A 270 -4.64 -8.17 2.83
N TYR A 271 -4.67 -9.45 2.41
CA TYR A 271 -3.66 -10.47 2.71
C TYR A 271 -2.54 -10.56 1.66
N PHE A 272 -2.54 -9.68 0.64
CA PHE A 272 -1.66 -9.75 -0.53
C PHE A 272 -1.92 -10.97 -1.42
N GLU A 273 -3.12 -11.54 -1.36
CA GLU A 273 -3.51 -12.69 -2.18
C GLU A 273 -4.31 -12.23 -3.40
N ASN A 274 -3.99 -12.80 -4.56
CA ASN A 274 -4.62 -12.41 -5.81
C ASN A 274 -6.03 -13.01 -5.92
N ILE A 275 -7.03 -12.14 -6.03
CA ILE A 275 -8.45 -12.53 -6.08
C ILE A 275 -8.93 -12.91 -7.49
N ASP A 276 -8.10 -12.69 -8.52
CA ASP A 276 -8.38 -13.10 -9.90
C ASP A 276 -7.93 -14.54 -10.23
N LEU A 277 -7.34 -15.25 -9.26
CA LEU A 277 -7.01 -16.66 -9.43
C LEU A 277 -8.28 -17.53 -9.55
N PRO A 278 -8.21 -18.70 -10.21
CA PRO A 278 -9.39 -19.57 -10.42
C PRO A 278 -10.06 -20.05 -9.12
N HIS A 279 -9.32 -20.05 -8.02
CA HIS A 279 -9.78 -20.35 -6.67
C HIS A 279 -9.09 -19.38 -5.70
N PRO A 280 -9.67 -19.15 -4.51
CA PRO A 280 -9.01 -18.42 -3.44
C PRO A 280 -7.59 -18.94 -3.17
N SER A 281 -6.76 -18.06 -2.65
CA SER A 281 -5.34 -18.33 -2.43
C SER A 281 -4.90 -17.90 -1.02
N ASP A 282 -3.94 -18.65 -0.49
CA ASP A 282 -3.18 -18.39 0.73
C ASP A 282 -1.71 -18.80 0.47
N LEU A 283 -1.10 -18.12 -0.49
CA LEU A 283 0.26 -18.34 -0.98
C LEU A 283 1.32 -17.82 0.00
N TYR A 284 0.97 -16.91 0.91
CA TYR A 284 1.84 -16.47 2.01
C TYR A 284 1.51 -17.14 3.35
N GLY A 285 0.47 -17.98 3.43
CA GLY A 285 0.07 -18.73 4.64
C GLY A 285 -0.60 -17.89 5.73
N LEU A 286 -0.90 -16.63 5.44
CA LEU A 286 -1.45 -15.67 6.39
C LEU A 286 -2.92 -15.94 6.70
N LYS A 287 -3.72 -16.36 5.72
CA LYS A 287 -5.16 -16.63 5.92
C LYS A 287 -5.38 -17.87 6.78
N TYR A 288 -4.59 -18.92 6.59
CA TYR A 288 -4.63 -20.11 7.44
C TYR A 288 -4.12 -19.82 8.86
N ARG A 289 -3.03 -19.05 9.00
CA ARG A 289 -2.52 -18.55 10.30
C ARG A 289 -3.60 -17.76 11.04
N ASP A 290 -4.34 -16.93 10.32
CA ASP A 290 -5.36 -16.05 10.90
C ASP A 290 -6.70 -16.78 11.11
N GLY A 291 -6.85 -18.00 10.59
CA GLY A 291 -8.07 -18.80 10.72
C GLY A 291 -9.21 -18.36 9.80
N VAL A 292 -8.91 -17.54 8.78
CA VAL A 292 -9.85 -17.14 7.72
C VAL A 292 -10.18 -18.34 6.82
N VAL A 293 -9.19 -19.20 6.58
CA VAL A 293 -9.35 -20.41 5.77
C VAL A 293 -9.28 -21.64 6.68
N GLY A 294 -10.19 -22.58 6.50
CA GLY A 294 -10.18 -23.86 7.22
C GLY A 294 -11.58 -24.44 7.42
N LYS A 295 -11.88 -24.96 8.60
CA LYS A 295 -13.15 -25.66 8.87
C LYS A 295 -14.42 -24.80 8.73
N ASN A 296 -14.28 -23.48 8.77
CA ASN A 296 -15.39 -22.54 8.81
C ASN A 296 -15.45 -21.63 7.57
N THR A 297 -14.61 -21.84 6.55
CA THR A 297 -14.76 -21.09 5.30
C THR A 297 -15.90 -21.66 4.45
N GLN A 298 -16.53 -20.79 3.66
CA GLN A 298 -17.47 -21.19 2.62
C GLN A 298 -16.75 -21.73 1.37
N ASP A 299 -15.45 -21.50 1.25
CA ASP A 299 -14.65 -21.94 0.12
C ASP A 299 -14.48 -23.46 0.11
N THR A 300 -14.67 -24.06 -1.06
CA THR A 300 -14.42 -25.50 -1.25
C THR A 300 -12.95 -25.77 -1.58
N PHE A 301 -12.31 -24.87 -2.32
CA PHE A 301 -10.94 -25.06 -2.81
C PHE A 301 -10.04 -23.89 -2.45
N ILE A 302 -8.77 -24.17 -2.17
CA ILE A 302 -7.77 -23.13 -1.94
C ILE A 302 -6.38 -23.49 -2.48
N PHE A 303 -5.70 -22.51 -3.08
CA PHE A 303 -4.27 -22.59 -3.38
C PHE A 303 -3.43 -22.25 -2.15
N SER A 304 -2.45 -23.09 -1.83
CA SER A 304 -1.45 -22.76 -0.81
C SER A 304 -0.07 -23.34 -1.14
N THR A 305 0.98 -22.65 -0.70
CA THR A 305 2.34 -23.19 -0.69
C THR A 305 2.58 -24.11 0.51
N ASP A 306 1.76 -23.96 1.54
CA ASP A 306 1.87 -24.74 2.77
C ASP A 306 1.23 -26.12 2.61
N ARG A 307 1.71 -27.04 3.44
CA ARG A 307 1.13 -28.39 3.52
C ARG A 307 -0.08 -28.37 4.44
N LEU A 308 -1.26 -28.11 3.87
CA LEU A 308 -2.51 -28.09 4.62
C LEU A 308 -3.08 -29.50 4.86
N PRO A 309 -3.86 -29.73 5.94
CA PRO A 309 -4.42 -31.03 6.32
C PRO A 309 -5.65 -31.43 5.48
N TYR A 310 -5.57 -31.35 4.16
CA TYR A 310 -6.67 -31.59 3.22
C TYR A 310 -6.21 -32.41 2.00
N GLU A 311 -7.15 -32.99 1.25
CA GLU A 311 -6.87 -33.66 -0.03
C GLU A 311 -6.30 -32.66 -1.05
N THR A 312 -5.27 -33.09 -1.77
CA THR A 312 -4.67 -32.28 -2.85
C THR A 312 -5.30 -32.72 -4.15
N VAL A 313 -6.03 -31.84 -4.81
CA VAL A 313 -6.69 -32.13 -6.09
C VAL A 313 -5.83 -31.72 -7.30
N ASP A 314 -4.91 -30.77 -7.11
CA ASP A 314 -3.97 -30.35 -8.16
C ASP A 314 -2.68 -29.76 -7.55
N SER A 315 -1.62 -29.62 -8.35
CA SER A 315 -0.35 -29.05 -7.91
C SER A 315 0.45 -28.36 -9.02
N TYR A 316 1.09 -27.26 -8.65
CA TYR A 316 1.83 -26.37 -9.53
C TYR A 316 3.27 -26.15 -9.06
N GLY A 317 4.09 -25.64 -9.98
CA GLY A 317 5.47 -25.20 -9.74
C GLY A 317 5.56 -23.97 -8.86
N LEU A 318 6.81 -23.58 -8.56
CA LEU A 318 7.14 -22.30 -7.91
C LEU A 318 8.43 -21.80 -8.59
N ASP A 319 8.31 -21.66 -9.90
CA ASP A 319 9.41 -21.49 -10.85
C ASP A 319 9.27 -20.19 -11.66
N LEU A 320 8.04 -19.66 -11.79
CA LEU A 320 7.72 -18.38 -12.42
C LEU A 320 7.50 -17.27 -11.40
N ARG A 321 7.69 -16.02 -11.86
CA ARG A 321 7.45 -14.77 -11.10
C ARG A 321 6.37 -13.92 -11.78
N PRO A 322 5.45 -13.29 -11.03
CA PRO A 322 5.23 -13.46 -9.58
C PRO A 322 4.69 -14.88 -9.26
N ILE A 323 4.47 -15.20 -7.97
CA ILE A 323 4.08 -16.57 -7.54
C ILE A 323 2.84 -17.05 -8.31
N ASP A 324 1.89 -16.15 -8.49
CA ASP A 324 0.63 -16.27 -9.22
C ASP A 324 0.81 -16.84 -10.62
N ALA A 325 1.90 -16.47 -11.32
CA ALA A 325 2.19 -16.88 -12.69
C ALA A 325 2.28 -18.41 -12.83
N ASN A 326 2.69 -19.11 -11.77
CA ASN A 326 2.74 -20.57 -11.77
C ASN A 326 1.35 -21.19 -11.93
N ILE A 327 0.33 -20.58 -11.31
CA ILE A 327 -1.07 -21.01 -11.41
C ILE A 327 -1.64 -20.56 -12.76
N LEU A 328 -1.46 -19.29 -13.13
CA LEU A 328 -1.99 -18.70 -14.36
C LEU A 328 -1.53 -19.45 -15.62
N TYR A 329 -0.25 -19.82 -15.69
CA TYR A 329 0.32 -20.55 -16.82
C TYR A 329 0.32 -22.07 -16.63
N ARG A 330 -0.32 -22.58 -15.57
CA ARG A 330 -0.40 -24.01 -15.25
C ARG A 330 0.96 -24.71 -15.26
N THR A 331 1.94 -24.06 -14.65
CA THR A 331 3.31 -24.58 -14.57
C THR A 331 3.32 -25.85 -13.72
N THR A 332 3.75 -26.96 -14.30
CA THR A 332 3.75 -28.26 -13.60
C THR A 332 4.75 -28.27 -12.45
N GLY A 333 4.34 -28.75 -11.27
CA GLY A 333 5.28 -28.89 -10.15
C GLY A 333 4.61 -29.38 -8.87
N ARG A 334 5.37 -29.38 -7.76
CA ARG A 334 4.92 -29.86 -6.45
C ARG A 334 5.30 -28.86 -5.35
N ARG A 335 4.88 -27.61 -5.51
CA ARG A 335 5.21 -26.50 -4.60
C ARG A 335 4.00 -25.69 -4.19
N ILE A 336 3.09 -25.41 -5.12
CA ILE A 336 1.77 -24.84 -4.82
C ILE A 336 0.76 -25.98 -4.97
N PHE A 337 -0.19 -26.07 -4.07
CA PHE A 337 -1.19 -27.15 -4.05
C PHE A 337 -2.59 -26.53 -4.06
N LEU A 338 -3.48 -27.12 -4.85
CA LEU A 338 -4.92 -26.87 -4.74
C LEU A 338 -5.50 -27.92 -3.79
N TYR A 339 -6.06 -27.46 -2.69
CA TYR A 339 -6.66 -28.29 -1.66
C TYR A 339 -8.18 -28.30 -1.76
N ASP A 340 -8.81 -29.46 -1.52
CA ASP A 340 -10.26 -29.59 -1.29
C ASP A 340 -10.53 -29.56 0.22
N LEU A 341 -11.07 -28.45 0.70
CA LEU A 341 -11.31 -28.20 2.13
C LEU A 341 -12.43 -29.10 2.71
N SER A 342 -13.25 -29.72 1.86
CA SER A 342 -14.28 -30.68 2.29
C SER A 342 -13.71 -32.05 2.65
N GLN A 343 -12.44 -32.34 2.28
CA GLN A 343 -11.79 -33.64 2.45
C GLN A 343 -10.58 -33.55 3.39
N PRO A 344 -10.77 -33.53 4.73
CA PRO A 344 -9.68 -33.44 5.68
C PRO A 344 -8.81 -34.70 5.71
N LYS A 345 -7.49 -34.52 5.85
CA LYS A 345 -6.48 -35.58 5.97
C LYS A 345 -5.76 -35.55 7.32
N LYS A 346 -5.38 -36.72 7.81
CA LYS A 346 -4.54 -36.89 9.00
C LYS A 346 -3.05 -36.96 8.62
N ASN A 347 -2.17 -36.60 9.55
CA ASN A 347 -0.71 -36.78 9.48
C ASN A 347 -0.01 -36.02 8.34
N VAL A 348 -0.36 -34.74 8.16
CA VAL A 348 0.38 -33.87 7.23
C VAL A 348 1.64 -33.35 7.94
N LYS A 349 2.81 -33.56 7.31
CA LYS A 349 4.07 -33.00 7.80
C LYS A 349 4.19 -31.57 7.31
N GLU A 350 4.38 -30.64 8.24
CA GLU A 350 4.73 -29.27 7.92
C GLU A 350 6.03 -29.22 7.10
N ARG A 351 6.07 -28.30 6.14
CA ARG A 351 7.27 -28.03 5.38
C ARG A 351 7.42 -26.53 5.20
N HIS A 352 8.39 -25.98 5.91
CA HIS A 352 8.78 -24.58 5.85
C HIS A 352 9.91 -24.36 4.82
N GLY A 353 10.17 -23.11 4.43
CA GLY A 353 11.38 -22.76 3.68
C GLY A 353 11.25 -22.80 2.14
N ALA A 354 10.05 -22.88 1.57
CA ALA A 354 9.85 -22.92 0.12
C ALA A 354 9.87 -21.51 -0.49
N LEU A 355 9.17 -20.56 0.13
CA LEU A 355 9.08 -19.17 -0.31
C LEU A 355 10.41 -18.44 -0.15
N GLU A 356 11.16 -18.68 0.92
CA GLU A 356 12.46 -18.05 1.17
C GLU A 356 13.47 -18.44 0.08
N ARG A 357 13.46 -19.71 -0.34
CA ARG A 357 14.30 -20.16 -1.46
C ARG A 357 13.88 -19.55 -2.79
N TYR A 358 12.58 -19.36 -2.97
CA TYR A 358 12.05 -18.69 -4.15
C TYR A 358 12.46 -17.22 -4.15
N PHE A 359 12.20 -16.46 -3.09
CA PHE A 359 12.42 -15.02 -3.04
C PHE A 359 13.89 -14.58 -2.91
N TYR A 360 14.76 -15.42 -2.36
CA TYR A 360 16.18 -15.09 -2.19
C TYR A 360 17.06 -15.96 -3.12
N PRO A 361 16.99 -15.76 -4.45
CA PRO A 361 17.77 -16.56 -5.39
C PRO A 361 19.27 -16.40 -5.12
N GLY A 362 19.99 -17.52 -5.19
CA GLY A 362 21.43 -17.55 -4.92
C GLY A 362 21.81 -17.47 -3.43
N MET A 363 20.84 -17.46 -2.51
CA MET A 363 21.07 -17.68 -1.08
C MET A 363 21.31 -19.18 -0.85
N ASN A 364 22.59 -19.56 -0.75
CA ASN A 364 23.00 -20.94 -0.49
C ASN A 364 23.54 -21.10 0.93
N ARG A 365 23.69 -22.36 1.39
CA ARG A 365 24.17 -22.67 2.74
C ARG A 365 25.49 -21.95 3.08
N LYS A 366 26.41 -21.83 2.12
CA LYS A 366 27.69 -21.14 2.33
C LYS A 366 27.47 -19.65 2.64
N LYS A 367 26.63 -18.96 1.86
CA LYS A 367 26.29 -17.54 2.11
C LYS A 367 25.59 -17.35 3.45
N ILE A 368 24.63 -18.21 3.78
CA ILE A 368 23.92 -18.14 5.07
C ILE A 368 24.92 -18.30 6.23
N MET A 369 25.80 -19.29 6.18
CA MET A 369 26.81 -19.49 7.22
C MET A 369 27.78 -18.32 7.32
N ASN A 370 28.18 -17.70 6.21
CA ASN A 370 29.02 -16.52 6.23
C ASN A 370 28.32 -15.32 6.91
N LEU A 371 27.05 -15.06 6.57
CA LEU A 371 26.27 -13.99 7.20
C LEU A 371 26.11 -14.20 8.72
N ILE A 372 25.92 -15.45 9.16
CA ILE A 372 25.84 -15.77 10.59
C ILE A 372 27.18 -15.48 11.29
N ARG A 373 28.31 -15.87 10.68
CA ARG A 373 29.65 -15.61 11.22
C ARG A 373 29.94 -14.12 11.34
N GLU A 374 29.66 -13.36 10.29
CA GLU A 374 29.89 -11.92 10.24
C GLU A 374 28.95 -11.14 11.17
N GLY A 375 27.68 -11.52 11.24
CA GLY A 375 26.66 -10.81 12.03
C GLY A 375 26.69 -11.13 13.53
N PHE A 376 27.14 -12.33 13.92
CA PHE A 376 27.16 -12.77 15.33
C PHE A 376 28.57 -13.00 15.89
N GLY A 377 29.63 -12.71 15.13
CA GLY A 377 31.02 -12.84 15.58
C GLY A 377 31.44 -14.27 15.91
N LEU A 378 30.97 -15.25 15.11
CA LEU A 378 31.31 -16.68 15.25
C LEU A 378 32.47 -17.14 14.37
#